data_AF-A0A259DIM6-F1
#
_entry.id   AF-A0A259DIM6-F1
#
_cell.length_a   1.000
_cell.length_b   1.000
_cell.length_c   1.000
_cell.angle_alpha   90.00
_cell.angle_beta   90.00
_cell.angle_gamma   90.00
#
_symmetry.space_group_name_H-M   'P 1'
#
loop_
_entity.id
_entity.type
_entity.pdbx_description
1 polymer ?
#
loop_
_entity_poly.entity_id
_entity_poly.type
_entity_poly.pdbx_seq_one_letter_code
_entity_poly.pdbx_strand_id
1 'polypeptide(L)' 'DLIFWKGHVAMVVNPDTLIHANGHTMSVCYEGIREAIHRISSGGHGLVQARQRY' A
#
# COMPACT_ATOMS: atom_id res chain seq x y z
N ASP A 1 7.28 -5.21 7.29
CA ASP A 1 7.68 -3.86 6.84
C ASP A 1 6.42 -2.99 6.69
N LEU A 2 6.52 -1.68 6.89
CA LEU A 2 5.48 -0.70 6.54
C LEU A 2 5.89 0.06 5.28
N ILE A 3 4.94 0.30 4.37
CA ILE A 3 5.11 1.09 3.15
C ILE A 3 4.24 2.34 3.26
N PHE A 4 4.81 3.50 2.98
CA PHE A 4 4.17 4.80 3.13
C PHE A 4 4.01 5.51 1.78
N TRP A 5 2.85 6.13 1.59
CA TRP A 5 2.54 7.10 0.53
C TRP A 5 2.01 8.38 1.17
N LYS A 6 1.76 9.42 0.38
CA LYS A 6 1.13 10.64 0.89
C LYS A 6 -0.29 10.31 1.39
N GLY A 7 -0.47 10.33 2.71
CA GLY A 7 -1.78 10.10 3.36
C GLY A 7 -2.24 8.64 3.38
N HIS A 8 -1.39 7.68 3.02
CA HIS A 8 -1.76 6.26 2.99
C HIS A 8 -0.62 5.37 3.47
N VAL A 9 -0.96 4.24 4.11
CA VAL A 9 0.01 3.28 4.66
C VAL A 9 -0.47 1.84 4.46
N ALA A 10 0.48 0.93 4.27
CA ALA A 10 0.24 -0.50 4.19
C ALA A 10 1.28 -1.31 4.97
N MET A 11 0.91 -2.52 5.38
CA MET A 11 1.80 -3.45 6.06
C MET A 11 2.08 -4.67 5.18
N VAL A 12 3.36 -4.98 4.98
CA VAL A 12 3.80 -6.17 4.22
C VAL A 12 3.60 -7.42 5.06
N VAL A 13 2.87 -8.39 4.53
CA VAL A 13 2.57 -9.67 5.21
C VAL A 13 3.39 -10.84 4.67
N ASN A 14 3.85 -10.76 3.42
CA ASN A 14 4.76 -11.70 2.78
C ASN A 14 5.52 -10.98 1.63
N PRO A 15 6.47 -11.63 0.92
CA PRO A 15 7.29 -10.97 -0.10
C PRO A 15 6.53 -10.26 -1.23
N ASP A 16 5.29 -10.68 -1.51
CA ASP A 16 4.52 -10.18 -2.65
C ASP A 16 3.20 -9.50 -2.26
N THR A 17 2.79 -9.57 -1.00
CA THR A 17 1.46 -9.14 -0.51
C THR A 17 1.56 -8.18 0.66
N LEU A 18 0.66 -7.20 0.68
CA LEU A 18 0.43 -6.30 1.80
C LEU A 18 -1.03 -6.33 2.25
N ILE A 19 -1.29 -5.86 3.47
CA ILE A 19 -2.63 -5.58 4.00
C ILE A 19 -2.76 -4.08 4.26
N HIS A 20 -3.90 -3.51 3.91
CA HIS A 20 -4.19 -2.09 4.15
C HIS A 20 -5.69 -1.78 4.07
N ALA A 21 -6.07 -0.61 4.55
CA ALA A 21 -7.38 -0.03 4.26
C ALA A 21 -7.42 0.42 2.79
N ASN A 22 -8.40 -0.04 2.04
CA ASN A 22 -8.55 0.26 0.62
C ASN A 22 -9.75 1.18 0.40
N GLY A 23 -9.48 2.44 0.04
CA GLY A 23 -10.51 3.43 -0.28
C GLY A 23 -11.26 3.18 -1.59
N HIS A 24 -10.78 2.29 -2.46
CA HIS A 24 -11.47 1.91 -3.69
C HIS A 24 -12.61 0.91 -3.42
N THR A 25 -12.37 -0.07 -2.55
CA THR A 25 -13.36 -1.10 -2.16
C THR A 25 -14.05 -0.78 -0.84
N MET A 26 -13.64 0.29 -0.16
CA MET A 26 -14.11 0.67 1.18
C MET A 26 -14.00 -0.46 2.20
N SER A 27 -12.91 -1.24 2.12
CA SER A 27 -12.68 -2.42 2.94
C SER A 27 -11.20 -2.56 3.32
N VAL A 28 -10.90 -3.43 4.30
CA VAL A 28 -9.53 -3.87 4.55
C VAL A 28 -9.26 -5.08 3.65
N CYS A 29 -8.21 -5.03 2.84
CA CYS A 29 -7.91 -6.12 1.91
C CYS A 29 -6.42 -6.48 1.88
N TYR A 30 -6.15 -7.72 1.48
CA TYR A 30 -4.85 -8.13 1.01
C TYR A 30 -4.70 -7.76 -0.46
N GLU A 31 -3.57 -7.17 -0.82
CA GLU A 31 -3.29 -6.74 -2.18
C GLU A 31 -1.83 -7.02 -2.54
N GLY A 32 -1.57 -7.35 -3.81
CA GLY A 32 -0.21 -7.50 -4.31
C GLY A 32 0.55 -6.19 -4.20
N ILE A 33 1.81 -6.22 -3.77
CA ILE A 33 2.61 -5.00 -3.55
C ILE A 33 2.73 -4.18 -4.83
N ARG A 34 2.96 -4.82 -5.98
CA ARG A 34 3.06 -4.15 -7.28
C ARG A 34 1.75 -3.50 -7.70
N GLU A 35 0.64 -4.20 -7.55
CA GLU A 35 -0.71 -3.71 -7.86
C GLU A 35 -1.08 -2.52 -6.98
N ALA A 36 -0.80 -2.62 -5.68
CA ALA A 36 -1.04 -1.55 -4.73
C ALA A 36 -0.22 -0.30 -5.06
N ILE A 37 1.07 -0.43 -5.36
CA ILE A 37 1.91 0.69 -5.79
C ILE A 37 1.33 1.35 -7.03
N HIS A 38 1.02 0.57 -8.07
CA HIS A 38 0.50 1.10 -9.32
C HIS A 38 -0.84 1.84 -9.13
N ARG A 39 -1.77 1.23 -8.40
CA ARG A 39 -3.11 1.79 -8.14
C ARG A 39 -3.04 3.03 -7.25
N ILE A 40 -2.30 3.00 -6.14
CA ILE A 40 -2.19 4.12 -5.19
C ILE A 40 -1.52 5.33 -5.86
N SER A 41 -0.45 5.09 -6.63
CA SER A 41 0.21 6.15 -7.39
C SER A 41 -0.68 6.74 -8.48
N SER A 42 -1.48 5.92 -9.16
CA SER A 42 -2.46 6.38 -10.16
C SER A 42 -3.63 7.15 -9.52
N GLY A 43 -4.00 6.83 -8.27
CA GLY A 43 -5.09 7.45 -7.53
C GLY A 43 -4.72 8.77 -6.82
N GLY A 44 -3.63 9.43 -7.20
CA GLY A 44 -3.26 10.76 -6.68
C GLY A 44 -2.50 10.79 -5.35
N HIS A 45 -2.16 9.63 -4.77
CA HIS A 45 -1.38 9.55 -3.52
C HIS A 45 0.14 9.59 -3.75
N GLY A 46 0.57 9.66 -5.01
CA GLY A 46 1.98 9.78 -5.40
C GLY A 46 2.76 8.48 -5.30
N LEU A 47 4.08 8.59 -5.44
CA LEU A 47 4.99 7.46 -5.31
C LEU A 47 5.17 7.04 -3.84
N VAL A 48 5.68 5.83 -3.64
CA VAL A 48 6.12 5.36 -2.31
C VAL A 48 7.14 6.33 -1.75
N GLN A 49 6.89 6.82 -0.53
CA GLN A 49 7.76 7.77 0.17
C GLN A 49 8.77 7.07 1.08
N ALA A 50 8.38 5.97 1.72
CA ALA A 50 9.25 5.24 2.62
C ALA A 50 8.85 3.76 2.71
N ARG A 51 9.85 2.92 3.00
CA ARG A 51 9.67 1.55 3.49
C ARG A 51 10.45 1.42 4.79
N GLN A 52 9.77 1.09 5.88
CA GLN A 52 10.38 0.95 7.20
C GLN A 52 10.20 -0.48 7.72
N ARG A 53 11.28 -1.06 8.23
CA ARG A 53 11.27 -2.33 8.94
C ARG A 53 11.46 -2.05 10.43
N TYR A 54 10.59 -2.62 11.24
CA TYR A 54 10.69 -2.71 12.69
C TYR A 54 11.11 -4.12 13.07
#